data_AF-A0A7J4N834-F1
#
_entry.id   AF-A0A7J4N834-F1
#
_cell.length_a   1.000
_cell.length_b   1.000
_cell.length_c   1.000
_cell.angle_alpha   90.00
_cell.angle_beta   90.00
_cell.angle_gamma   90.00
#
_symmetry.space_group_name_H-M   'P 1'
#
loop_
_entity.id
_entity.type
_entity.pdbx_description
1 polymer ?
#
loop_
_entity_poly.entity_id
_entity_poly.type
_entity_poly.pdbx_seq_one_letter_code
_entity_poly.pdbx_strand_id
1 'polypeptide(L)'
;MKRLACVLLLLFLILALAPSAQAEDVPGAPLNLQAERDGTRIYISWEPPEGNVSVLRYNVYRGTEANNLEFYDSLDGNYTAGYDMEVVRDQRYYYAVSANTTAGEGAMGEVVIVDVPSNDYPVMVMTIIITIATITLVFAYWKGRGSGPSP
;
A
#
# COMPACT_ATOMS: atom_id res chain seq x y z
N MET A 1 50.06 42.68 8.18
CA MET A 1 48.73 42.96 7.59
C MET A 1 48.26 41.90 6.58
N LYS A 2 49.09 41.46 5.61
CA LYS A 2 48.69 40.45 4.60
C LYS A 2 48.32 39.06 5.16
N ARG A 3 49.04 38.59 6.19
CA ARG A 3 48.78 37.27 6.84
C ARG A 3 47.48 37.25 7.65
N LEU A 4 47.13 38.37 8.30
CA LEU A 4 45.90 38.49 9.08
C LEU A 4 44.66 38.53 8.18
N ALA A 5 44.76 39.18 7.02
CA ALA A 5 43.70 39.25 6.02
C ALA A 5 43.41 37.88 5.38
N CYS A 6 44.43 37.07 5.07
CA CYS A 6 44.22 35.69 4.60
C CYS A 6 43.56 34.81 5.67
N VAL A 7 43.97 34.93 6.94
CA VAL A 7 43.36 34.13 8.02
C VAL A 7 41.91 34.54 8.24
N LEU A 8 41.58 35.84 8.25
CA LEU A 8 40.21 36.33 8.34
C LEU A 8 39.35 35.92 7.13
N LEU A 9 39.91 35.94 5.92
CA LEU A 9 39.21 35.55 4.70
C LEU A 9 38.98 34.03 4.64
N LEU A 10 39.94 33.22 5.13
CA LEU A 10 39.77 31.78 5.28
C LEU A 10 38.78 31.42 6.39
N LEU A 11 38.77 32.15 7.51
CA LEU A 11 37.80 31.96 8.60
C LEU A 11 36.38 32.32 8.15
N PHE A 12 36.23 33.38 7.36
CA PHE A 12 34.97 33.77 6.73
C PHE A 12 34.54 32.76 5.65
N LEU A 13 35.49 32.22 4.88
CA LEU A 13 35.22 31.17 3.89
C LEU A 13 34.78 29.84 4.56
N ILE A 14 35.41 29.46 5.68
CA ILE A 14 35.03 28.26 6.46
C ILE A 14 33.66 28.46 7.14
N LEU A 15 33.36 29.67 7.62
CA LEU A 15 32.05 30.00 8.20
C LEU A 15 30.94 30.07 7.12
N ALA A 16 31.28 30.46 5.89
CA ALA A 16 30.37 30.45 4.73
C ALA A 16 30.20 29.06 4.09
N LEU A 17 31.14 28.13 4.33
CA LEU A 17 31.03 26.71 3.96
C LEU A 17 30.49 25.82 5.08
N ALA A 18 30.14 26.39 6.24
CA ALA A 18 29.43 25.63 7.26
C ALA A 18 28.13 25.11 6.62
N PRO A 19 27.84 23.80 6.66
CA PRO A 19 26.57 23.29 6.19
C PRO A 19 25.50 24.06 6.94
N SER A 20 24.66 24.80 6.21
CA SER A 20 23.48 25.41 6.80
C SER A 20 22.65 24.26 7.34
N ALA A 21 22.61 24.11 8.67
CA ALA A 21 21.64 23.23 9.30
C ALA A 21 20.27 23.84 9.01
N GLN A 22 19.65 23.43 7.90
CA GLN A 22 18.21 23.61 7.72
C GLN A 22 17.59 23.00 8.96
N ALA A 23 16.78 23.78 9.69
CA ALA A 23 15.87 23.18 10.65
C ALA A 23 15.14 22.06 9.89
N GLU A 24 15.28 20.81 10.34
CA GLU A 24 14.47 19.72 9.78
C GLU A 24 13.03 20.11 10.09
N ASP A 25 12.31 20.53 9.06
CA ASP A 25 10.87 20.52 9.12
C ASP A 25 10.44 19.05 9.19
N VAL A 26 9.25 18.79 9.72
CA VAL A 26 8.69 17.43 9.68
C VAL A 26 8.66 16.94 8.22
N PRO A 27 8.85 15.64 7.96
CA PRO A 27 8.95 15.14 6.60
C PRO A 27 7.66 15.42 5.82
N GLY A 28 7.78 15.53 4.50
CA GLY A 28 6.62 15.48 3.62
C GLY A 28 5.90 14.13 3.71
N ALA A 29 4.73 14.05 3.09
CA ALA A 29 4.02 12.79 2.99
C ALA A 29 4.78 11.80 2.07
N PRO A 30 4.73 10.49 2.37
CA PRO A 30 5.11 9.44 1.42
C PRO A 30 4.32 9.53 0.11
N LEU A 31 4.95 9.12 -0.98
CA LEU A 31 4.40 9.22 -2.34
C LEU A 31 3.94 7.85 -2.85
N ASN A 32 3.16 7.85 -3.93
CA ASN A 32 2.81 6.64 -4.69
C ASN A 32 2.37 5.46 -3.82
N LEU A 33 1.59 5.74 -2.77
CA LEU A 33 1.02 4.69 -1.92
C LEU A 33 0.13 3.79 -2.78
N GLN A 34 0.32 2.49 -2.63
CA GLN A 34 -0.45 1.43 -3.26
C GLN A 34 -0.78 0.39 -2.19
N ALA A 35 -1.96 -0.19 -2.29
CA ALA A 35 -2.36 -1.31 -1.46
C ALA A 35 -3.12 -2.31 -2.33
N GLU A 36 -2.66 -3.56 -2.35
CA GLU A 36 -3.22 -4.62 -3.16
C GLU A 36 -3.50 -5.85 -2.29
N ARG A 37 -4.64 -6.49 -2.53
CA ARG A 37 -5.00 -7.70 -1.81
C ARG A 37 -4.21 -8.90 -2.35
N ASP A 38 -3.45 -9.53 -1.47
CA ASP A 38 -2.66 -10.74 -1.73
C ASP A 38 -3.22 -11.90 -0.88
N GLY A 39 -4.22 -12.59 -1.44
CA GLY A 39 -4.93 -13.68 -0.76
C GLY A 39 -5.64 -13.22 0.52
N THR A 40 -5.12 -13.64 1.68
CA THR A 40 -5.67 -13.28 3.01
C THR A 40 -4.92 -12.11 3.66
N ARG A 41 -4.08 -11.41 2.90
CA ARG A 41 -3.27 -10.29 3.35
C ARG A 41 -3.45 -9.12 2.39
N ILE A 42 -2.98 -7.95 2.79
CA ILE A 42 -2.88 -6.80 1.88
C ILE A 42 -1.41 -6.39 1.84
N TYR A 43 -0.83 -6.40 0.64
CA TYR A 43 0.49 -5.84 0.37
C TYR A 43 0.35 -4.33 0.23
N ILE A 44 1.16 -3.59 0.96
CA ILE A 44 1.13 -2.12 0.99
C ILE A 44 2.53 -1.65 0.63
N SER A 45 2.64 -0.71 -0.31
CA SER A 45 3.92 -0.14 -0.74
C SER A 45 3.80 1.34 -1.06
N TRP A 46 4.86 2.09 -0.83
CA TRP A 46 4.93 3.53 -1.10
C TRP A 46 6.34 3.92 -1.53
N GLU A 47 6.52 5.18 -1.87
CA GLU A 47 7.81 5.82 -2.11
C GLU A 47 8.11 6.84 -0.99
N PRO A 48 9.39 7.11 -0.72
CA PRO A 48 9.77 8.13 0.26
C PRO A 48 9.22 9.53 -0.08
N PRO A 49 9.12 10.43 0.90
CA PRO A 49 8.77 11.83 0.65
C PRO A 49 9.76 12.52 -0.30
N GLU A 50 9.30 13.55 -1.01
CA GLU A 50 10.20 14.38 -1.83
C GLU A 50 11.30 15.05 -0.96
N GLY A 51 12.49 15.18 -1.54
CA GLY A 51 13.65 15.79 -0.88
C GLY A 51 14.59 14.78 -0.24
N ASN A 52 15.74 15.27 0.22
CA ASN A 52 16.79 14.43 0.84
C ASN A 52 16.56 14.32 2.35
N VAL A 53 15.44 13.71 2.75
CA VAL A 53 15.02 13.59 4.15
C VAL A 53 15.38 12.21 4.70
N SER A 54 16.02 12.18 5.88
CA SER A 54 16.37 10.92 6.55
C SER A 54 15.19 10.39 7.36
N VAL A 55 14.31 9.62 6.71
CA VAL A 55 13.17 8.98 7.38
C VAL A 55 13.67 7.94 8.39
N LEU A 56 13.24 8.06 9.64
CA LEU A 56 13.53 7.09 10.69
C LEU A 56 12.51 5.95 10.70
N ARG A 57 11.23 6.29 10.50
CA ARG A 57 10.12 5.34 10.47
C ARG A 57 8.99 5.79 9.55
N TYR A 58 8.20 4.83 9.09
CA TYR A 58 6.90 5.07 8.49
C TYR A 58 5.82 4.55 9.42
N ASN A 59 4.76 5.34 9.64
CA ASN A 59 3.57 4.87 10.33
C ASN A 59 2.50 4.55 9.30
N VAL A 60 1.94 3.35 9.40
CA VAL A 60 0.84 2.88 8.57
C VAL A 60 -0.45 3.05 9.36
N TYR A 61 -1.42 3.69 8.74
CA TYR A 61 -2.77 3.88 9.26
C TYR A 61 -3.75 3.03 8.48
N ARG A 62 -4.74 2.47 9.19
CA ARG A 62 -5.77 1.59 8.63
C ARG A 62 -7.14 1.93 9.17
N GLY A 63 -8.16 1.84 8.34
CA GLY A 63 -9.55 1.95 8.76
C GLY A 63 -10.50 1.20 7.83
N THR A 64 -11.76 1.09 8.24
CA THR A 64 -12.87 0.59 7.40
C THR A 64 -13.69 1.72 6.79
N GLU A 65 -13.36 2.97 7.12
CA GLU A 65 -13.96 4.19 6.58
C GLU A 65 -12.85 5.17 6.18
N ALA A 66 -13.02 5.88 5.07
CA ALA A 66 -11.99 6.78 4.53
C ALA A 66 -11.56 7.90 5.49
N ASN A 67 -12.48 8.35 6.36
CA ASN A 67 -12.27 9.49 7.26
C ASN A 67 -11.93 9.07 8.69
N ASN A 68 -11.80 7.76 8.96
CA ASN A 68 -11.51 7.24 10.28
C ASN A 68 -10.42 6.15 10.17
N LEU A 69 -9.18 6.61 10.05
CA LEU A 69 -8.00 5.75 10.06
C LEU A 69 -7.36 5.77 11.44
N GLU A 70 -6.97 4.60 11.92
CA GLU A 70 -6.26 4.41 13.18
C GLU A 70 -4.84 3.94 12.91
N PHE A 71 -3.92 4.22 13.85
CA PHE A 71 -2.56 3.69 13.78
C PHE A 71 -2.61 2.16 13.75
N TYR A 72 -1.97 1.57 12.75
CA TYR A 72 -1.92 0.12 12.56
C TYR A 72 -0.54 -0.43 12.88
N ASP A 73 0.49 0.09 12.22
CA ASP A 73 1.85 -0.44 12.34
C ASP A 73 2.91 0.65 12.13
N SER A 74 4.14 0.38 12.57
CA SER A 74 5.29 1.26 12.36
C SER A 74 6.47 0.45 11.84
N LEU A 75 7.03 0.89 10.71
CA LEU A 75 8.14 0.23 10.03
C LEU A 75 9.37 1.12 10.06
N ASP A 76 10.55 0.52 10.13
CA ASP A 76 11.81 1.26 10.04
C ASP A 76 11.94 1.97 8.68
N GLY A 77 12.59 3.13 8.64
CA GLY A 77 12.64 4.02 7.47
C GLY A 77 13.35 3.45 6.22
N ASN A 78 14.00 2.28 6.35
CA ASN A 78 14.55 1.52 5.23
C ASN A 78 13.51 0.66 4.50
N TYR A 79 12.32 0.48 5.08
CA TYR A 79 11.21 -0.23 4.45
C TYR A 79 10.25 0.75 3.77
N THR A 80 9.89 0.43 2.54
CA THR A 80 8.88 1.17 1.77
C THR A 80 7.73 0.26 1.34
N ALA A 81 7.62 -0.91 1.99
CA ALA A 81 6.55 -1.86 1.80
C ALA A 81 6.38 -2.76 3.02
N GLY A 82 5.18 -3.31 3.17
CA GLY A 82 4.81 -4.23 4.25
C GLY A 82 3.55 -5.03 3.91
N TYR A 83 3.16 -5.91 4.84
CA TYR A 83 1.93 -6.69 4.72
C TYR A 83 1.03 -6.46 5.92
N ASP A 84 -0.23 -6.13 5.68
CA ASP A 84 -1.29 -6.30 6.67
C ASP A 84 -1.71 -7.77 6.71
N MET A 85 -1.46 -8.41 7.85
CA MET A 85 -1.73 -9.83 8.07
C MET A 85 -3.05 -10.10 8.81
N GLU A 86 -3.73 -9.06 9.27
CA GLU A 86 -4.93 -9.14 10.13
C GLU A 86 -6.21 -8.79 9.36
N VAL A 87 -6.17 -8.98 8.05
CA VAL A 87 -7.25 -8.62 7.13
C VAL A 87 -8.38 -9.63 7.23
N VAL A 88 -9.59 -9.12 7.46
CA VAL A 88 -10.81 -9.93 7.46
C VAL A 88 -11.33 -10.10 6.02
N ARG A 89 -11.88 -11.28 5.73
CA ARG A 89 -12.52 -11.55 4.43
C ARG A 89 -13.76 -10.66 4.28
N ASP A 90 -14.05 -10.26 3.04
CA ASP A 90 -15.24 -9.47 2.68
C ASP A 90 -15.34 -8.09 3.37
N GLN A 91 -14.21 -7.60 3.86
CA GLN A 91 -14.06 -6.26 4.42
C GLN A 91 -13.24 -5.37 3.47
N ARG A 92 -13.76 -4.16 3.24
CA ARG A 92 -13.03 -3.07 2.59
C ARG A 92 -12.14 -2.38 3.60
N TYR A 93 -10.95 -2.00 3.17
CA TYR A 93 -9.98 -1.28 3.99
C TYR A 93 -9.51 0.00 3.29
N TYR A 94 -9.11 0.96 4.11
CA TYR A 94 -8.49 2.21 3.73
C TYR A 94 -7.14 2.31 4.40
N TYR A 95 -6.12 2.78 3.68
CA TYR A 95 -4.76 2.92 4.19
C TYR A 95 -4.20 4.29 3.88
N ALA A 96 -3.41 4.82 4.82
CA ALA A 96 -2.56 5.98 4.62
C ALA A 96 -1.21 5.73 5.31
N VAL A 97 -0.17 6.43 4.88
CA VAL A 97 1.17 6.31 5.45
C VAL A 97 1.71 7.71 5.71
N SER A 98 2.38 7.90 6.84
CA SER A 98 3.17 9.10 7.16
C SER A 98 4.65 8.72 7.33
N ALA A 99 5.52 9.70 7.19
CA ALA A 99 6.95 9.56 7.51
C ALA A 99 7.26 10.24 8.85
N ASN A 100 8.26 9.73 9.56
CA ASN A 100 8.73 10.28 10.83
C ASN A 100 10.26 10.48 10.81
N THR A 101 10.73 11.65 11.24
CA THR A 101 12.16 12.01 11.33
C THR A 101 12.51 12.48 12.74
N THR A 102 13.72 13.00 12.95
CA THR A 102 14.11 13.58 14.24
C THR A 102 13.30 14.83 14.61
N ALA A 103 12.75 15.53 13.60
CA ALA A 103 11.86 16.66 13.80
C ALA A 103 10.43 16.27 14.21
N GLY A 104 10.04 15.01 14.00
CA GLY A 104 8.71 14.50 14.31
C GLY A 104 8.03 13.85 13.10
N GLU A 105 6.74 13.61 13.26
CA GLU A 105 5.89 12.98 12.26
C GLU A 105 5.33 14.01 11.27
N GLY A 106 5.45 13.68 9.99
CA GLY A 106 4.91 14.46 8.88
C GLY A 106 3.44 14.23 8.64
N ALA A 107 2.91 14.88 7.60
CA ALA A 107 1.55 14.64 7.17
C ALA A 107 1.36 13.20 6.64
N MET A 108 0.14 12.67 6.78
CA MET A 108 -0.26 11.45 6.07
C MET A 108 -0.34 11.73 4.57
N GLY A 109 0.03 10.74 3.76
CA GLY A 109 -0.17 10.73 2.33
C GLY A 109 -1.62 10.53 1.92
N GLU A 110 -1.82 10.29 0.63
CA GLU A 110 -3.13 9.97 0.07
C GLU A 110 -3.70 8.71 0.73
N VAL A 111 -5.03 8.69 0.91
CA VAL A 111 -5.75 7.51 1.38
C VAL A 111 -6.07 6.61 0.20
N VAL A 112 -5.54 5.39 0.21
CA VAL A 112 -5.87 4.36 -0.79
C VAL A 112 -6.94 3.41 -0.26
N ILE A 113 -7.78 2.93 -1.16
CA ILE A 113 -8.88 2.00 -0.87
C ILE A 113 -8.53 0.61 -1.42
N VAL A 114 -8.77 -0.41 -0.60
CA VAL A 114 -8.73 -1.82 -1.02
C VAL A 114 -10.12 -2.40 -0.91
N ASP A 115 -10.72 -2.68 -2.06
CA ASP A 115 -12.04 -3.30 -2.13
C ASP A 115 -12.03 -4.79 -1.75
N VAL A 116 -13.22 -5.29 -1.49
CA VAL A 116 -13.48 -6.72 -1.30
C VAL A 116 -13.06 -7.47 -2.56
N PRO A 117 -12.30 -8.58 -2.46
CA PRO A 117 -11.89 -9.33 -3.64
C PRO A 117 -13.13 -9.81 -4.37
N SER A 118 -13.18 -9.62 -5.69
CA SER A 118 -14.34 -10.07 -6.45
C SER A 118 -14.45 -11.58 -6.33
N ASN A 119 -15.64 -12.06 -5.93
CA ASN A 119 -15.91 -13.49 -5.79
C ASN A 119 -16.20 -14.12 -7.16
N ASP A 120 -15.70 -13.52 -8.24
CA ASP A 120 -15.97 -13.94 -9.61
C ASP A 120 -15.41 -15.33 -9.86
N TYR A 121 -14.28 -15.69 -9.25
CA TYR A 121 -13.67 -17.01 -9.44
C TYR A 121 -14.54 -18.18 -8.94
N PRO A 122 -15.05 -18.22 -7.69
CA PRO A 122 -15.93 -19.33 -7.26
C PRO A 122 -17.31 -19.30 -7.91
N VAL A 123 -17.89 -18.13 -8.18
CA VAL A 123 -19.21 -18.03 -8.83
C VAL A 123 -19.14 -18.44 -10.30
N MET A 124 -18.12 -17.98 -11.04
CA MET A 124 -17.93 -18.32 -12.45
C MET A 124 -17.59 -19.82 -12.63
N VAL A 125 -16.78 -20.40 -11.73
CA VAL A 125 -16.52 -21.85 -11.75
C VAL A 125 -17.77 -22.67 -11.41
N MET A 126 -18.52 -22.29 -10.37
CA MET A 126 -19.74 -23.01 -9.98
C MET A 126 -20.83 -22.93 -11.07
N THR A 127 -20.98 -21.77 -11.71
CA THR A 127 -21.91 -21.62 -12.85
C THR A 127 -21.48 -22.44 -14.06
N ILE A 128 -20.18 -22.51 -14.39
CA ILE A 128 -19.68 -23.39 -15.46
C ILE A 128 -19.97 -24.85 -15.14
N ILE A 129 -19.67 -25.31 -13.92
CA ILE A 129 -19.92 -26.71 -13.50
C ILE A 129 -21.41 -27.04 -13.58
N ILE A 130 -22.28 -26.18 -13.04
CA ILE A 130 -23.74 -26.36 -13.10
C ILE A 130 -24.24 -26.38 -14.55
N THR A 131 -23.70 -25.51 -15.40
CA THR A 131 -24.09 -25.47 -16.82
C THR A 131 -23.66 -26.74 -17.56
N ILE A 132 -22.46 -27.27 -17.32
CA ILE A 132 -22.00 -28.53 -17.90
C ILE A 132 -22.83 -29.71 -17.39
N ALA A 133 -23.12 -29.76 -16.09
CA ALA A 133 -23.93 -30.81 -15.49
C ALA A 133 -25.36 -30.82 -16.04
N THR A 134 -25.98 -29.64 -16.17
CA THR A 134 -27.33 -29.50 -16.73
C THR A 134 -27.37 -29.89 -18.20
N ILE A 135 -26.41 -29.46 -19.03
CA ILE A 135 -26.31 -29.89 -20.44
C ILE A 135 -26.16 -31.41 -20.54
N THR A 136 -25.31 -32.01 -19.71
CA THR A 136 -25.09 -33.46 -19.70
C THR A 136 -26.34 -34.23 -19.27
N LEU A 137 -27.05 -33.75 -18.24
CA LEU A 137 -28.32 -34.33 -17.78
C LEU A 137 -29.41 -34.22 -18.83
N VAL A 138 -29.53 -33.07 -19.50
CA VAL A 138 -30.47 -32.86 -20.61
C VAL A 138 -30.15 -33.85 -21.73
N PHE A 139 -28.89 -33.95 -22.15
CA PHE A 139 -28.47 -34.90 -23.18
C PHE A 139 -28.76 -36.35 -22.80
N ALA A 140 -28.46 -36.76 -21.57
CA ALA A 140 -28.75 -38.10 -21.05
C ALA A 140 -30.26 -38.39 -21.01
N TYR A 141 -31.07 -37.40 -20.61
CA TYR A 141 -32.53 -37.49 -20.58
C TYR A 141 -33.11 -37.74 -21.98
N TRP A 142 -32.68 -36.97 -22.99
CA TRP A 142 -33.13 -37.17 -24.37
C TRP A 142 -32.68 -38.52 -24.93
N LYS A 143 -31.44 -38.94 -24.64
CA LYS A 143 -30.90 -40.23 -25.08
C LYS A 143 -31.66 -41.42 -24.49
N GLY A 144 -32.08 -41.35 -23.22
CA GLY A 144 -32.84 -42.42 -22.56
C GLY A 144 -34.28 -42.58 -23.04
N ARG A 145 -34.88 -41.53 -23.63
CA ARG A 145 -36.26 -41.56 -24.14
C ARG A 145 -36.39 -42.12 -25.56
N GLY A 146 -35.33 -42.04 -26.37
CA GLY A 146 -35.34 -42.44 -27.78
C GLY A 146 -35.32 -43.95 -28.05
N SER A 147 -35.19 -44.80 -27.04
CA SER A 147 -35.07 -46.26 -27.18
C SER A 147 -36.34 -47.05 -26.83
N GLY A 148 -37.53 -46.44 -26.96
CA GLY A 148 -38.79 -47.17 -26.84
C GLY A 148 -38.92 -48.23 -27.95
N PRO A 149 -39.50 -49.41 -27.68
CA PRO A 149 -39.60 -50.48 -28.67
C PRO A 149 -40.43 -50.01 -29.88
N SER A 150 -39.86 -50.15 -31.08
CA SER A 150 -40.56 -49.95 -32.34
C SER A 150 -41.74 -50.93 -32.43
N PRO A 151 -42.95 -50.49 -32.83
CA PRO A 151 -44.09 -51.37 -33.07
C PRO A 151 -43.85 -52.33 -34.23
#